data_AF-A0A1E4PKZ6-F1
#
_entry.id   AF-A0A1E4PKZ6-F1
#
_cell.length_a   1.000
_cell.length_b   1.000
_cell.length_c   1.000
_cell.angle_alpha   90.00
_cell.angle_beta   90.00
_cell.angle_gamma   90.00
#
_symmetry.space_group_name_H-M   'P 1'
#
loop_
_entity.id
_entity.type
_entity.pdbx_description
1 polymer ?
#
loop_
_entity_poly.entity_id
_entity_poly.type
_entity_poly.pdbx_seq_one_letter_code
_entity_poly.pdbx_strand_id
1 'polypeptide(L)'
;LICEDAWFDEPAQAARDAGAQCLCVINASPFHIDKSGEREQRMAERARAVGLPLLYSHLVGGQDEVVFDGASFALDATGRLTARAPSFDEALAIVELDAGGQPRGEITPLPAIEAQAWRALVTGVRDYLGKNGFPGAIIGLSGGVDSALVLALAVDALGADKVRAVMMPSKYTAEISWIDARKMAERLGVRYDEIPIAPMFDAFRASLAPLFDGRPEDATEENLQARIRGTLLMALSNKLGAIVLTTGNKSEMATGYCTLYGDMAGGFAVIKDVTKTLVYRLCRWKNAQGREVIPERILTRAPSAELRADQTDQDSLPPYDVLDAILVHYMEDDQSIEQIVAAGFAAADVERVTRLIKVNEYKRRQAPVGIRITHRAFGRDWRYPITSKFRA
;
A
#
# COMPACT_ATOMS: atom_id res chain seq x y z
N LEU A 1 22.45 21.15 7.76
CA LEU A 1 22.60 19.74 7.34
C LEU A 1 21.47 19.41 6.38
N ILE A 2 21.68 18.53 5.42
CA ILE A 2 20.63 18.12 4.48
C ILE A 2 20.43 16.61 4.61
N CYS A 3 19.21 16.20 4.97
CA CYS A 3 18.75 14.82 5.02
C CYS A 3 19.76 13.86 5.68
N GLU A 4 20.38 12.97 4.91
CA GLU A 4 21.30 11.92 5.36
C GLU A 4 22.50 12.46 6.16
N ASP A 5 22.93 13.71 5.95
CA ASP A 5 24.00 14.34 6.73
C ASP A 5 23.76 14.21 8.25
N ALA A 6 22.51 14.39 8.69
CA ALA A 6 22.18 14.38 10.12
C ALA A 6 22.18 12.97 10.73
N TRP A 7 22.23 11.92 9.89
CA TRP A 7 22.29 10.53 10.34
C TRP A 7 23.70 10.12 10.76
N PHE A 8 24.73 10.82 10.31
CA PHE A 8 26.13 10.54 10.63
C PHE A 8 26.69 11.53 11.68
N ASP A 9 27.74 11.10 12.39
CA ASP A 9 28.32 11.88 13.49
C ASP A 9 29.11 13.10 12.97
N GLU A 10 29.91 12.88 11.93
CA GLU A 10 30.86 13.86 11.39
C GLU A 10 30.21 15.19 10.96
N PRO A 11 29.10 15.24 10.20
CA PRO A 11 28.58 16.51 9.69
C PRO A 11 28.08 17.45 10.79
N ALA A 12 27.44 16.91 11.83
CA ALA A 12 26.99 17.70 12.97
C ALA A 12 28.17 18.19 13.81
N GLN A 13 29.19 17.35 14.00
CA GLN A 13 30.40 17.73 14.73
C GLN A 13 31.14 18.85 14.00
N ALA A 14 31.32 18.73 12.68
CA ALA A 14 31.94 19.78 11.87
C ALA A 14 31.17 21.11 11.95
N ALA A 15 29.83 21.07 11.94
CA ALA A 15 29.02 22.28 12.12
C ALA A 15 29.23 22.91 13.49
N ARG A 16 29.29 22.10 14.57
CA ARG A 16 29.59 22.57 15.92
C ARG A 16 30.98 23.21 16.00
N ASP A 17 32.00 22.54 15.47
CA ASP A 17 33.38 23.01 15.51
C ASP A 17 33.57 24.32 14.72
N ALA A 18 32.73 24.55 13.70
CA ALA A 18 32.65 25.81 12.97
C ALA A 18 31.86 26.93 13.69
N GLY A 19 31.35 26.67 14.90
CA GLY A 19 30.65 27.65 15.73
C GLY A 19 29.13 27.66 15.61
N ALA A 20 28.51 26.60 15.07
CA ALA A 20 27.05 26.51 15.01
C ALA A 20 26.43 26.52 16.43
N GLN A 21 25.34 27.29 16.57
CA GLN A 21 24.57 27.38 17.82
C GLN A 21 23.27 26.56 17.76
N CYS A 22 22.86 26.14 16.55
CA CYS A 22 21.69 25.33 16.28
C CYS A 22 21.92 24.54 14.99
N LEU A 23 21.42 23.31 14.93
CA LEU A 23 21.41 22.49 13.73
C LEU A 23 20.08 22.64 12.99
N CYS A 24 20.11 23.21 11.79
CA CYS A 24 18.96 23.18 10.89
C CYS A 24 19.10 22.03 9.89
N VAL A 25 18.09 21.17 9.81
CA VAL A 25 18.05 20.00 8.93
C VAL A 25 16.84 20.11 8.01
N ILE A 26 17.07 20.11 6.70
CA ILE A 26 16.02 20.07 5.67
C ILE A 26 16.00 18.66 5.07
N ASN A 27 14.81 18.07 4.93
CA ASN A 27 14.68 16.64 4.66
C ASN A 27 13.59 16.33 3.63
N ALA A 28 13.81 15.21 2.93
CA ALA A 28 12.81 14.50 2.15
C ALA A 28 12.99 13.00 2.38
N SER A 29 12.65 12.56 3.59
CA SER A 29 12.77 11.19 4.07
C SER A 29 11.46 10.44 3.85
N PRO A 30 11.40 9.42 2.98
CA PRO A 30 10.16 8.69 2.72
C PRO A 30 9.56 8.07 3.97
N PHE A 31 8.23 8.11 4.06
CA PHE A 31 7.45 7.45 5.08
C PHE A 31 7.57 5.92 4.96
N HIS A 32 7.70 5.30 6.11
CA HIS A 32 7.19 3.96 6.37
C HIS A 32 6.61 3.95 7.78
N ILE A 33 5.80 2.94 8.09
CA ILE A 33 5.30 2.71 9.45
C ILE A 33 6.49 2.71 10.42
N ASP A 34 6.32 3.40 11.54
CA ASP A 34 7.31 3.64 12.63
C ASP A 34 8.48 4.60 12.31
N LYS A 35 8.64 5.10 11.07
CA LYS A 35 9.77 5.97 10.68
C LYS A 35 9.83 7.30 11.43
N SER A 36 8.69 7.85 11.83
CA SER A 36 8.65 9.15 12.52
C SER A 36 9.29 9.05 13.91
N GLY A 37 9.08 7.96 14.65
CA GLY A 37 9.75 7.71 15.92
C GLY A 37 11.25 7.49 15.77
N GLU A 38 11.67 6.73 14.74
CA GLU A 38 13.08 6.51 14.41
C GLU A 38 13.82 7.83 14.11
N ARG A 39 13.19 8.72 13.32
CA ARG A 39 13.73 10.06 13.02
C ARG A 39 13.92 10.90 14.27
N GLU A 40 12.89 11.01 15.11
CA GLU A 40 12.96 11.77 16.36
C GLU A 40 14.08 11.23 17.27
N GLN A 41 14.17 9.91 17.43
CA GLN A 41 15.21 9.27 18.24
C GLN A 41 16.62 9.53 17.69
N ARG A 42 16.83 9.34 16.38
CA ARG A 42 18.14 9.54 15.77
C ARG A 42 18.59 11.00 15.83
N MET A 43 17.68 11.94 15.59
CA MET A 43 17.98 13.37 15.72
C MET A 43 18.21 13.78 17.18
N ALA A 44 17.55 13.12 18.14
CA ALA A 44 17.80 13.33 19.58
C ALA A 44 19.17 12.84 20.01
N GLU A 45 19.67 11.71 19.47
CA GLU A 45 21.06 11.29 19.63
C GLU A 45 22.01 12.34 19.06
N ARG A 46 21.71 12.86 17.86
CA ARG A 46 22.53 13.86 17.19
C ARG A 46 22.64 15.15 17.99
N ALA A 47 21.50 15.70 18.44
CA ALA A 47 21.43 16.90 19.27
C ALA A 47 22.25 16.74 20.57
N ARG A 48 22.09 15.61 21.26
CA ARG A 48 22.85 15.30 22.50
C ARG A 48 24.36 15.21 22.27
N ALA A 49 24.78 14.57 21.18
CA ALA A 49 26.20 14.37 20.89
C ALA A 49 26.96 15.70 20.72
N VAL A 50 26.33 16.68 20.07
CA VAL A 50 26.94 18.00 19.85
C VAL A 50 26.51 19.05 20.88
N GLY A 51 25.56 18.74 21.76
CA GLY A 51 25.02 19.68 22.75
C GLY A 51 24.36 20.91 22.12
N LEU A 52 23.74 20.75 20.95
CA LEU A 52 23.06 21.83 20.21
C LEU A 52 21.59 21.47 19.98
N PRO A 53 20.67 22.45 20.02
CA PRO A 53 19.29 22.26 19.58
C PRO A 53 19.24 21.93 18.08
N LEU A 54 18.19 21.20 17.67
CA LEU A 54 18.01 20.75 16.29
C LEU A 54 16.61 21.09 15.79
N LEU A 55 16.53 21.76 14.63
CA LEU A 55 15.31 22.07 13.91
C LEU A 55 15.22 21.21 12.66
N TYR A 56 14.17 20.40 12.54
CA TYR A 56 13.96 19.44 11.47
C TYR A 56 12.77 19.87 10.62
N SER A 57 13.04 20.36 9.41
CA SER A 57 12.02 20.67 8.40
C SER A 57 11.93 19.52 7.40
N HIS A 58 10.69 19.08 7.13
CA HIS A 58 10.43 17.88 6.35
C HIS A 58 9.36 18.08 5.29
N LEU A 59 9.62 17.55 4.10
CA LEU A 59 8.66 17.47 3.00
C LEU A 59 7.38 16.71 3.41
N VAL A 60 6.25 17.10 2.81
CA VAL A 60 4.97 16.40 2.92
C VAL A 60 4.36 16.22 1.53
N GLY A 61 3.68 15.09 1.31
CA GLY A 61 2.99 14.76 0.05
C GLY A 61 3.49 13.48 -0.62
N GLY A 62 2.76 13.00 -1.63
CA GLY A 62 3.09 11.82 -2.42
C GLY A 62 3.93 12.14 -3.66
N GLN A 63 4.88 11.26 -4.01
CA GLN A 63 5.65 11.30 -5.25
C GLN A 63 5.87 9.87 -5.76
N ASP A 64 5.19 9.51 -6.86
CA ASP A 64 5.21 8.16 -7.42
C ASP A 64 4.88 7.08 -6.37
N GLU A 65 5.86 6.26 -5.96
CA GLU A 65 5.69 5.21 -4.96
C GLU A 65 5.86 5.70 -3.52
N VAL A 66 6.55 6.82 -3.30
CA VAL A 66 6.87 7.30 -1.95
C VAL A 66 5.87 8.34 -1.47
N VAL A 67 5.64 8.35 -0.16
CA VAL A 67 4.91 9.42 0.53
C VAL A 67 5.84 10.05 1.55
N PHE A 68 5.83 11.36 1.65
CA PHE A 68 6.49 12.11 2.71
C PHE A 68 5.43 12.53 3.71
N ASP A 69 5.65 12.22 4.98
CA ASP A 69 4.66 12.41 6.03
C ASP A 69 4.76 13.77 6.72
N GLY A 70 5.71 14.64 6.35
CA GLY A 70 5.91 15.90 7.06
C GLY A 70 6.33 15.65 8.50
N ALA A 71 5.48 16.04 9.46
CA ALA A 71 5.78 15.90 10.89
C ALA A 71 7.11 16.56 11.29
N SER A 72 7.40 17.73 10.70
CA SER A 72 8.56 18.57 11.06
C SER A 72 8.61 18.78 12.57
N PHE A 73 9.81 18.79 13.18
CA PHE A 73 9.94 18.82 14.63
C PHE A 73 11.15 19.62 15.12
N ALA A 74 11.17 19.95 16.40
CA ALA A 74 12.29 20.61 17.06
C ALA A 74 12.70 19.87 18.34
N LEU A 75 14.01 19.79 18.57
CA LEU A 75 14.64 19.16 19.72
C LEU A 75 15.51 20.16 20.46
N ASP A 76 15.47 20.14 21.80
CA ASP A 76 16.46 20.87 22.60
C ASP A 76 17.83 20.17 22.58
N ALA A 77 18.86 20.81 23.13
CA ALA A 77 20.23 20.28 23.18
C ALA A 77 20.36 18.96 23.98
N THR A 78 19.35 18.61 24.79
CA THR A 78 19.29 17.33 25.51
C THR A 78 18.58 16.23 24.69
N GLY A 79 18.13 16.56 23.48
CA GLY A 79 17.40 15.66 22.59
C GLY A 79 15.92 15.52 22.92
N ARG A 80 15.34 16.40 23.74
CA ARG A 80 13.91 16.34 24.08
C ARG A 80 13.08 17.05 23.02
N LEU A 81 11.96 16.42 22.62
CA LEU A 81 10.97 17.00 21.72
C LEU A 81 10.31 18.24 22.33
N THR A 82 10.33 19.35 21.58
CA THR A 82 9.81 20.66 22.02
C THR A 82 8.79 21.25 21.07
N ALA A 83 8.72 20.77 19.83
CA ALA A 83 7.68 21.09 18.86
C ALA A 83 7.54 19.95 17.84
N ARG A 84 6.33 19.74 17.33
CA ARG A 84 6.04 18.83 16.20
C ARG A 84 4.82 19.30 15.43
N ALA A 85 4.99 19.48 14.13
CA ALA A 85 3.94 19.77 13.16
C ALA A 85 3.05 18.54 12.91
N PRO A 86 1.82 18.72 12.40
CA PRO A 86 0.99 17.59 11.98
C PRO A 86 1.69 16.73 10.91
N SER A 87 1.45 15.43 10.95
CA SER A 87 1.82 14.53 9.85
C SER A 87 0.81 14.64 8.71
N PHE A 88 1.22 14.37 7.47
CA PHE A 88 0.41 14.31 6.24
C PHE A 88 -0.42 15.57 5.89
N ASP A 89 -0.17 16.70 6.55
CA ASP A 89 -0.76 17.99 6.22
C ASP A 89 0.35 19.00 5.89
N GLU A 90 0.11 19.85 4.89
CA GLU A 90 0.94 21.03 4.68
C GLU A 90 0.73 21.99 5.84
N ALA A 91 1.82 22.36 6.51
CA ALA A 91 1.77 23.19 7.70
C ALA A 91 3.00 24.10 7.80
N LEU A 92 2.77 25.31 8.32
CA LEU A 92 3.82 26.22 8.77
C LEU A 92 3.85 26.19 10.30
N ALA A 93 4.79 25.44 10.87
CA ALA A 93 5.02 25.40 12.31
C ALA A 93 5.98 26.52 12.73
N ILE A 94 5.57 27.34 13.69
CA ILE A 94 6.40 28.40 14.27
C ILE A 94 7.08 27.87 15.53
N VAL A 95 8.40 28.00 15.60
CA VAL A 95 9.22 27.60 16.75
C VAL A 95 10.00 28.83 17.22
N GLU A 96 9.85 29.15 18.50
CA GLU A 96 10.60 30.23 19.15
C GLU A 96 11.86 29.68 19.79
N LEU A 97 12.98 30.38 19.64
CA LEU A 97 14.22 30.09 20.37
C LEU A 97 14.40 31.15 21.45
N ASP A 98 14.55 30.73 22.70
CA ASP A 98 14.87 31.67 23.79
C ASP A 98 16.34 32.14 23.74
N ALA A 99 16.72 33.01 24.67
CA ALA A 99 18.09 33.56 24.73
C ALA A 99 19.18 32.48 24.93
N GLY A 100 18.81 31.29 25.45
CA GLY A 100 19.69 30.12 25.58
C GLY A 100 19.65 29.20 24.36
N GLY A 101 18.92 29.57 23.30
CA GLY A 101 18.74 28.77 22.09
C GLY A 101 17.74 27.62 22.27
N GLN A 102 16.96 27.57 23.37
CA GLN A 102 16.02 26.47 23.58
C GLN A 102 14.78 26.65 22.69
N PRO A 103 14.47 25.68 21.80
CA PRO A 103 13.28 25.74 20.97
C PRO A 103 12.02 25.47 21.79
N ARG A 104 10.93 26.16 21.45
CA ARG A 104 9.59 25.96 22.00
C ARG A 104 8.53 26.08 20.92
N GLY A 105 7.54 25.18 20.95
CA GLY A 105 6.38 25.22 20.06
C GLY A 105 5.30 24.23 20.47
N GLU A 106 4.27 24.10 19.63
CA GLU A 106 3.22 23.10 19.82
C GLU A 106 3.73 21.70 19.45
N ILE A 107 3.30 20.68 20.19
CA ILE A 107 3.58 19.28 19.90
C ILE A 107 2.29 18.59 19.48
N THR A 108 2.07 18.46 18.17
CA THR A 108 0.96 17.65 17.66
C THR A 108 1.25 16.16 17.91
N PRO A 109 0.33 15.37 18.48
CA PRO A 109 0.54 13.93 18.69
C PRO A 109 0.64 13.15 17.37
N LEU A 110 1.48 12.11 17.32
CA LEU A 110 1.49 11.19 16.19
C LEU A 110 0.19 10.36 16.20
N PRO A 111 -0.46 10.14 15.05
CA PRO A 111 -1.60 9.26 14.96
C PRO A 111 -1.24 7.79 15.27
N ALA A 112 -2.24 6.96 15.57
CA ALA A 112 -2.06 5.51 15.65
C ALA A 112 -1.61 4.93 14.29
N ILE A 113 -1.03 3.72 14.30
CA ILE A 113 -0.46 3.06 13.11
C ILE A 113 -1.46 2.97 11.96
N GLU A 114 -2.69 2.53 12.23
CA GLU A 114 -3.74 2.43 11.20
C GLU A 114 -4.10 3.80 10.61
N ALA A 115 -4.12 4.84 11.44
CA ALA A 115 -4.37 6.20 10.99
C ALA A 115 -3.21 6.74 10.14
N GLN A 116 -1.96 6.46 10.51
CA GLN A 116 -0.79 6.83 9.71
C GLN A 116 -0.81 6.13 8.35
N ALA A 117 -1.02 4.82 8.32
CA ALA A 117 -1.12 4.05 7.09
C ALA A 117 -2.27 4.54 6.19
N TRP A 118 -3.47 4.78 6.76
CA TRP A 118 -4.59 5.35 6.02
C TRP A 118 -4.25 6.69 5.40
N ARG A 119 -3.66 7.62 6.18
CA ARG A 119 -3.29 8.96 5.69
C ARG A 119 -2.19 8.91 4.65
N ALA A 120 -1.23 8.01 4.76
CA ALA A 120 -0.22 7.78 3.74
C ALA A 120 -0.86 7.32 2.42
N LEU A 121 -1.76 6.33 2.48
CA LEU A 121 -2.47 5.81 1.32
C LEU A 121 -3.37 6.88 0.66
N VAL A 122 -4.12 7.63 1.46
CA VAL A 122 -4.94 8.76 0.98
C VAL A 122 -4.09 9.84 0.32
N THR A 123 -2.95 10.19 0.94
CA THR A 123 -2.02 11.20 0.40
C THR A 123 -1.42 10.74 -0.93
N GLY A 124 -0.98 9.48 -1.02
CA GLY A 124 -0.44 8.93 -2.26
C GLY A 124 -1.47 8.92 -3.39
N VAL A 125 -2.73 8.52 -3.13
CA VAL A 125 -3.80 8.59 -4.13
C VAL A 125 -4.08 10.03 -4.55
N ARG A 126 -4.30 10.93 -3.60
CA ARG A 126 -4.63 12.34 -3.86
C ARG A 126 -3.55 12.99 -4.73
N ASP A 127 -2.29 12.82 -4.35
CA ASP A 127 -1.18 13.49 -5.02
C ASP A 127 -0.86 12.85 -6.37
N TYR A 128 -0.93 11.52 -6.50
CA TYR A 128 -0.72 10.87 -7.78
C TYR A 128 -1.74 11.35 -8.82
N LEU A 129 -3.03 11.43 -8.45
CA LEU A 129 -4.05 11.93 -9.37
C LEU A 129 -3.96 13.44 -9.59
N GLY A 130 -3.82 14.21 -8.52
CA GLY A 130 -3.79 15.67 -8.57
C GLY A 130 -2.60 16.21 -9.37
N LYS A 131 -1.40 15.70 -9.12
CA LYS A 131 -0.16 16.15 -9.80
C LYS A 131 -0.12 15.74 -11.27
N ASN A 132 -0.78 14.65 -11.65
CA ASN A 132 -0.88 14.19 -13.04
C ASN A 132 -2.15 14.69 -13.76
N GLY A 133 -3.03 15.44 -13.09
CA GLY A 133 -4.22 16.03 -13.71
C GLY A 133 -5.32 15.02 -14.09
N PHE A 134 -5.41 13.88 -13.40
CA PHE A 134 -6.49 12.92 -13.67
C PHE A 134 -7.84 13.47 -13.18
N PRO A 135 -8.92 13.35 -13.97
CA PRO A 135 -10.24 13.88 -13.61
C PRO A 135 -10.95 13.06 -12.52
N GLY A 136 -10.53 11.81 -12.30
CA GLY A 136 -11.12 10.90 -11.31
C GLY A 136 -10.54 9.49 -11.40
N ALA A 137 -11.14 8.56 -10.66
CA ALA A 137 -10.72 7.17 -10.54
C ALA A 137 -11.83 6.18 -10.93
N ILE A 138 -11.43 5.07 -11.53
CA ILE A 138 -12.26 3.89 -11.83
C ILE A 138 -11.71 2.71 -11.02
N ILE A 139 -12.59 1.97 -10.34
CA ILE A 139 -12.24 0.83 -9.50
C ILE A 139 -13.12 -0.36 -9.88
N GLY A 140 -12.51 -1.51 -10.15
CA GLY A 140 -13.23 -2.78 -10.22
C GLY A 140 -13.65 -3.22 -8.82
N LEU A 141 -14.96 -3.26 -8.54
CA LEU A 141 -15.48 -3.63 -7.23
C LEU A 141 -15.93 -5.09 -7.25
N SER A 142 -15.16 -5.98 -6.61
CA SER A 142 -15.43 -7.43 -6.61
C SER A 142 -16.38 -7.88 -5.51
N GLY A 143 -16.66 -7.00 -4.53
CA GLY A 143 -17.30 -7.38 -3.26
C GLY A 143 -16.31 -7.95 -2.23
N GLY A 144 -15.04 -8.11 -2.59
CA GLY A 144 -13.95 -8.49 -1.69
C GLY A 144 -13.35 -7.31 -0.93
N VAL A 145 -12.64 -7.62 0.16
CA VAL A 145 -12.10 -6.63 1.11
C VAL A 145 -11.07 -5.68 0.49
N ASP A 146 -10.28 -6.13 -0.48
CA ASP A 146 -9.24 -5.31 -1.09
C ASP A 146 -9.82 -4.17 -1.93
N SER A 147 -10.78 -4.51 -2.81
CA SER A 147 -11.50 -3.51 -3.61
C SER A 147 -12.35 -2.58 -2.76
N ALA A 148 -12.90 -3.07 -1.65
CA ALA A 148 -13.60 -2.25 -0.66
C ALA A 148 -12.64 -1.23 -0.01
N LEU A 149 -11.46 -1.66 0.45
CA LEU A 149 -10.46 -0.76 1.03
C LEU A 149 -10.05 0.33 0.04
N VAL A 150 -9.71 -0.05 -1.21
CA VAL A 150 -9.32 0.91 -2.25
C VAL A 150 -10.44 1.90 -2.55
N LEU A 151 -11.70 1.45 -2.58
CA LEU A 151 -12.85 2.34 -2.79
C LEU A 151 -12.98 3.37 -1.66
N ALA A 152 -12.86 2.94 -0.40
CA ALA A 152 -12.94 3.85 0.74
C ALA A 152 -11.76 4.86 0.77
N LEU A 153 -10.54 4.41 0.45
CA LEU A 153 -9.37 5.27 0.32
C LEU A 153 -9.52 6.31 -0.80
N ALA A 154 -10.02 5.88 -1.97
CA ALA A 154 -10.21 6.76 -3.12
C ALA A 154 -11.25 7.85 -2.83
N VAL A 155 -12.33 7.51 -2.12
CA VAL A 155 -13.36 8.49 -1.72
C VAL A 155 -12.78 9.51 -0.73
N ASP A 156 -12.04 9.07 0.28
CA ASP A 156 -11.37 9.98 1.24
C ASP A 156 -10.31 10.87 0.55
N ALA A 157 -9.66 10.37 -0.51
CA ALA A 157 -8.64 11.12 -1.24
C ALA A 157 -9.21 12.15 -2.22
N LEU A 158 -10.30 11.81 -2.92
CA LEU A 158 -10.74 12.52 -4.12
C LEU A 158 -12.13 13.14 -4.00
N GLY A 159 -12.97 12.65 -3.09
CA GLY A 159 -14.41 12.89 -3.07
C GLY A 159 -15.18 11.86 -3.91
N ALA A 160 -16.40 11.53 -3.48
CA ALA A 160 -17.23 10.49 -4.10
C ALA A 160 -17.63 10.82 -5.55
N ASP A 161 -17.76 12.11 -5.88
CA ASP A 161 -18.09 12.61 -7.21
C ASP A 161 -17.01 12.29 -8.27
N LYS A 162 -15.78 12.06 -7.84
CA LYS A 162 -14.64 11.71 -8.71
C LYS A 162 -14.34 10.22 -8.76
N VAL A 163 -15.15 9.38 -8.11
CA VAL A 163 -14.91 7.94 -8.01
C VAL A 163 -16.06 7.17 -8.66
N ARG A 164 -15.69 6.23 -9.54
CA ARG A 164 -16.61 5.27 -10.15
C ARG A 164 -16.21 3.85 -9.75
N ALA A 165 -17.17 3.09 -9.24
CA ALA A 165 -17.06 1.66 -9.03
C ALA A 165 -17.74 0.89 -10.17
N VAL A 166 -17.09 -0.17 -10.66
CA VAL A 166 -17.64 -1.04 -11.71
C VAL A 166 -17.62 -2.49 -11.23
N MET A 167 -18.80 -3.08 -11.12
CA MET A 167 -18.96 -4.51 -10.81
C MET A 167 -19.06 -5.32 -12.11
N MET A 168 -18.31 -6.41 -12.20
CA MET A 168 -18.18 -7.19 -13.44
C MET A 168 -18.43 -8.68 -13.18
N PRO A 169 -19.70 -9.07 -12.97
CA PRO A 169 -20.04 -10.42 -12.54
C PRO A 169 -19.81 -11.45 -13.66
N SER A 170 -19.41 -12.65 -13.24
CA SER A 170 -19.44 -13.86 -14.07
C SER A 170 -20.48 -14.83 -13.52
N LYS A 171 -20.63 -15.99 -14.17
CA LYS A 171 -21.51 -17.07 -13.68
C LYS A 171 -21.10 -17.65 -12.32
N TYR A 172 -19.86 -17.42 -11.89
CA TYR A 172 -19.34 -17.89 -10.60
C TYR A 172 -19.45 -16.84 -9.49
N THR A 173 -19.81 -15.60 -9.84
CA THR A 173 -19.92 -14.51 -8.86
C THR A 173 -21.08 -14.78 -7.91
N ALA A 174 -20.78 -14.78 -6.61
CA ALA A 174 -21.79 -15.02 -5.59
C ALA A 174 -22.75 -13.83 -5.49
N GLU A 175 -24.05 -14.11 -5.33
CA GLU A 175 -25.08 -13.08 -5.18
C GLU A 175 -24.75 -12.11 -4.02
N ILE A 176 -24.20 -12.65 -2.92
CA ILE A 176 -23.79 -11.86 -1.76
C ILE A 176 -22.70 -10.83 -2.09
N SER A 177 -21.74 -11.17 -2.95
CA SER A 177 -20.63 -10.30 -3.34
C SER A 177 -21.12 -9.11 -4.12
N TRP A 178 -22.09 -9.36 -4.99
CA TRP A 178 -22.78 -8.34 -5.74
C TRP A 178 -23.60 -7.40 -4.86
N ILE A 179 -24.39 -7.96 -3.93
CA ILE A 179 -25.18 -7.17 -2.98
C ILE A 179 -24.28 -6.29 -2.10
N ASP A 180 -23.16 -6.82 -1.61
CA ASP A 180 -22.25 -6.07 -0.74
C ASP A 180 -21.51 -4.96 -1.49
N ALA A 181 -21.09 -5.23 -2.73
CA ALA A 181 -20.51 -4.22 -3.62
C ALA A 181 -21.48 -3.04 -3.84
N ARG A 182 -22.74 -3.33 -4.18
CA ARG A 182 -23.77 -2.30 -4.39
C ARG A 182 -24.03 -1.50 -3.11
N LYS A 183 -24.22 -2.17 -1.98
CA LYS A 183 -24.44 -1.51 -0.68
C LYS A 183 -23.29 -0.59 -0.29
N MET A 184 -22.05 -1.02 -0.52
CA MET A 184 -20.89 -0.19 -0.23
C MET A 184 -20.86 1.06 -1.12
N ALA A 185 -21.12 0.91 -2.41
CA ALA A 185 -21.16 2.03 -3.34
C ALA A 185 -22.25 3.05 -2.96
N GLU A 186 -23.44 2.58 -2.58
CA GLU A 186 -24.53 3.42 -2.06
C GLU A 186 -24.15 4.16 -0.77
N ARG A 187 -23.50 3.48 0.18
CA ARG A 187 -23.05 4.09 1.45
C ARG A 187 -22.06 5.23 1.23
N LEU A 188 -21.16 5.07 0.26
CA LEU A 188 -20.13 6.05 -0.10
C LEU A 188 -20.62 7.10 -1.10
N GLY A 189 -21.79 6.92 -1.70
CA GLY A 189 -22.35 7.86 -2.67
C GLY A 189 -21.58 7.94 -3.98
N VAL A 190 -20.89 6.86 -4.37
CA VAL A 190 -20.11 6.80 -5.62
C VAL A 190 -20.97 6.36 -6.79
N ARG A 191 -20.59 6.74 -8.00
CA ARG A 191 -21.21 6.19 -9.20
C ARG A 191 -20.91 4.69 -9.30
N TYR A 192 -21.95 3.88 -9.53
CA TYR A 192 -21.86 2.43 -9.63
C TYR A 192 -22.47 1.95 -10.94
N ASP A 193 -21.71 1.19 -11.72
CA ASP A 193 -22.15 0.57 -12.97
C ASP A 193 -21.87 -0.94 -12.92
N GLU A 194 -22.68 -1.73 -13.63
CA GLU A 194 -22.53 -3.20 -13.71
C GLU A 194 -22.37 -3.65 -15.16
N ILE A 195 -21.35 -4.47 -15.42
CA ILE A 195 -21.03 -4.97 -16.76
C ILE A 195 -20.76 -6.48 -16.68
N PRO A 196 -21.76 -7.35 -16.93
CA PRO A 196 -21.58 -8.79 -16.93
C PRO A 196 -20.52 -9.23 -17.95
N ILE A 197 -19.62 -10.14 -17.57
CA ILE A 197 -18.53 -10.59 -18.45
C ILE A 197 -18.82 -11.86 -19.23
N ALA A 198 -19.95 -12.53 -18.94
CA ALA A 198 -20.31 -13.80 -19.55
C ALA A 198 -20.29 -13.78 -21.10
N PRO A 199 -20.85 -12.76 -21.79
CA PRO A 199 -20.83 -12.76 -23.26
C PRO A 199 -19.41 -12.74 -23.85
N MET A 200 -18.50 -11.96 -23.26
CA MET A 200 -17.12 -11.89 -23.70
C MET A 200 -16.38 -13.18 -23.36
N PHE A 201 -16.63 -13.75 -22.18
CA PHE A 201 -16.02 -15.00 -21.76
C PHE A 201 -16.42 -16.16 -22.68
N ASP A 202 -17.69 -16.28 -23.01
CA ASP A 202 -18.20 -17.30 -23.93
C ASP A 202 -17.60 -17.14 -25.34
N ALA A 203 -17.46 -15.90 -25.82
CA ALA A 203 -16.81 -15.63 -27.11
C ALA A 203 -15.33 -16.05 -27.11
N PHE A 204 -14.58 -15.74 -26.05
CA PHE A 204 -13.18 -16.19 -25.90
C PHE A 204 -13.10 -17.72 -25.87
N ARG A 205 -13.96 -18.38 -25.08
CA ARG A 205 -13.99 -19.85 -25.02
C ARG A 205 -14.30 -20.47 -26.37
N ALA A 206 -15.29 -19.96 -27.09
CA ALA A 206 -15.63 -20.46 -28.42
C ALA A 206 -14.45 -20.31 -29.40
N SER A 207 -13.71 -19.20 -29.34
CA SER A 207 -12.55 -18.97 -30.21
C SER A 207 -11.36 -19.89 -29.90
N LEU A 208 -11.17 -20.25 -28.62
CA LEU A 208 -10.06 -21.08 -28.15
C LEU A 208 -10.39 -22.58 -28.14
N ALA A 209 -11.67 -22.94 -28.24
CA ALA A 209 -12.13 -24.33 -28.13
C ALA A 209 -11.39 -25.31 -29.06
N PRO A 210 -11.14 -25.02 -30.36
CA PRO A 210 -10.39 -25.93 -31.23
C PRO A 210 -8.94 -26.15 -30.78
N LEU A 211 -8.35 -25.16 -30.10
CA LEU A 211 -6.97 -25.23 -29.61
C LEU A 211 -6.87 -25.91 -28.24
N PHE A 212 -7.95 -25.87 -27.45
CA PHE A 212 -8.02 -26.45 -26.09
C PHE A 212 -8.65 -27.84 -26.07
N ASP A 213 -9.00 -28.40 -27.22
CA ASP A 213 -9.71 -29.68 -27.33
C ASP A 213 -9.06 -30.79 -26.48
N GLY A 214 -9.90 -31.49 -25.72
CA GLY A 214 -9.52 -32.55 -24.79
C GLY A 214 -8.73 -32.13 -23.55
N ARG A 215 -8.45 -30.83 -23.33
CA ARG A 215 -7.77 -30.35 -22.11
C ARG A 215 -8.77 -29.93 -21.03
N PRO A 216 -8.52 -30.25 -19.75
CA PRO A 216 -9.37 -29.81 -18.64
C PRO A 216 -9.23 -28.29 -18.42
N GLU A 217 -10.28 -27.66 -17.89
CA GLU A 217 -10.20 -26.27 -17.43
C GLU A 217 -9.16 -26.14 -16.31
N ASP A 218 -8.38 -25.06 -16.35
CA ASP A 218 -7.38 -24.73 -15.34
C ASP A 218 -7.33 -23.22 -15.08
N ALA A 219 -6.22 -22.72 -14.54
CA ALA A 219 -6.03 -21.28 -14.31
C ALA A 219 -6.19 -20.44 -15.59
N THR A 220 -6.14 -21.04 -16.78
CA THR A 220 -6.33 -20.36 -18.06
C THR A 220 -7.72 -19.72 -18.17
N GLU A 221 -8.79 -20.46 -17.89
CA GLU A 221 -10.16 -19.96 -17.92
C GLU A 221 -10.42 -18.92 -16.82
N GLU A 222 -9.86 -19.12 -15.64
CA GLU A 222 -9.88 -18.16 -14.53
C GLU A 222 -9.21 -16.83 -14.94
N ASN A 223 -8.01 -16.92 -15.53
CA ASN A 223 -7.24 -15.76 -16.00
C ASN A 223 -7.93 -15.01 -17.15
N LEU A 224 -8.69 -15.70 -18.03
CA LEU A 224 -9.47 -15.04 -19.08
C LEU A 224 -10.52 -14.10 -18.47
N GLN A 225 -11.22 -14.53 -17.42
CA GLN A 225 -12.20 -13.68 -16.74
C GLN A 225 -11.53 -12.43 -16.16
N ALA A 226 -10.38 -12.56 -15.52
CA ALA A 226 -9.63 -11.43 -14.98
C ALA A 226 -9.19 -10.45 -16.09
N ARG A 227 -8.67 -10.95 -17.23
CA ARG A 227 -8.25 -10.11 -18.37
C ARG A 227 -9.40 -9.38 -19.05
N ILE A 228 -10.57 -10.00 -19.16
CA ILE A 228 -11.78 -9.33 -19.65
C ILE A 228 -12.13 -8.14 -18.77
N ARG A 229 -12.10 -8.32 -17.43
CA ARG A 229 -12.35 -7.24 -16.47
C ARG A 229 -11.33 -6.11 -16.62
N GLY A 230 -10.04 -6.44 -16.68
CA GLY A 230 -8.99 -5.45 -16.93
C GLY A 230 -9.22 -4.67 -18.22
N THR A 231 -9.58 -5.35 -19.30
CA THR A 231 -9.88 -4.73 -20.61
C THR A 231 -11.06 -3.75 -20.53
N LEU A 232 -12.14 -4.12 -19.82
CA LEU A 232 -13.30 -3.23 -19.64
C LEU A 232 -12.96 -1.97 -18.85
N LEU A 233 -12.22 -2.11 -17.74
CA LEU A 233 -11.80 -0.97 -16.92
C LEU A 233 -10.88 -0.04 -17.71
N MET A 234 -9.93 -0.59 -18.46
CA MET A 234 -9.04 0.19 -19.33
C MET A 234 -9.83 0.88 -20.45
N ALA A 235 -10.80 0.22 -21.08
CA ALA A 235 -11.65 0.84 -22.10
C ALA A 235 -12.44 2.04 -21.54
N LEU A 236 -12.98 1.92 -20.32
CA LEU A 236 -13.62 3.05 -19.63
C LEU A 236 -12.62 4.17 -19.34
N SER A 237 -11.43 3.83 -18.85
CA SER A 237 -10.35 4.79 -18.60
C SER A 237 -9.96 5.54 -19.87
N ASN A 238 -9.73 4.84 -20.98
CA ASN A 238 -9.40 5.45 -22.27
C ASN A 238 -10.49 6.40 -22.77
N LYS A 239 -11.77 6.06 -22.53
CA LYS A 239 -12.90 6.86 -23.02
C LYS A 239 -13.19 8.08 -22.13
N LEU A 240 -13.00 7.95 -20.83
CA LEU A 240 -13.43 8.93 -19.83
C LEU A 240 -12.28 9.72 -19.20
N GLY A 241 -11.03 9.32 -19.46
CA GLY A 241 -9.82 9.96 -18.93
C GLY A 241 -9.49 9.65 -17.46
N ALA A 242 -10.39 9.01 -16.71
CA ALA A 242 -10.17 8.61 -15.32
C ALA A 242 -9.14 7.46 -15.22
N ILE A 243 -8.32 7.44 -14.18
CA ILE A 243 -7.32 6.39 -13.95
C ILE A 243 -7.95 5.13 -13.36
N VAL A 244 -7.47 3.95 -13.76
CA VAL A 244 -7.83 2.69 -13.09
C VAL A 244 -6.94 2.50 -11.86
N LEU A 245 -7.55 2.37 -10.68
CA LEU A 245 -6.84 1.98 -9.45
C LEU A 245 -6.92 0.47 -9.28
N THR A 246 -5.77 -0.21 -9.19
CA THR A 246 -5.74 -1.67 -8.99
C THR A 246 -5.80 -2.02 -7.52
N THR A 247 -6.34 -3.20 -7.22
CA THR A 247 -6.70 -3.61 -5.85
C THR A 247 -5.85 -4.76 -5.31
N GLY A 248 -4.75 -5.12 -5.99
CA GLY A 248 -3.86 -6.18 -5.52
C GLY A 248 -3.04 -5.74 -4.30
N ASN A 249 -3.05 -6.55 -3.24
CA ASN A 249 -2.32 -6.29 -1.99
C ASN A 249 -0.90 -6.90 -1.98
N LYS A 250 -0.10 -6.59 -0.95
CA LYS A 250 1.31 -7.04 -0.85
C LYS A 250 1.43 -8.57 -0.82
N SER A 251 0.51 -9.25 -0.14
CA SER A 251 0.48 -10.71 0.00
C SER A 251 0.23 -11.41 -1.34
N GLU A 252 -0.70 -10.87 -2.14
CA GLU A 252 -1.00 -11.33 -3.50
C GLU A 252 0.18 -11.06 -4.45
N MET A 253 0.79 -9.87 -4.38
CA MET A 253 1.97 -9.55 -5.19
C MET A 253 3.18 -10.43 -4.83
N ALA A 254 3.37 -10.72 -3.54
CA ALA A 254 4.42 -11.59 -3.06
C ALA A 254 4.27 -13.00 -3.65
N THR A 255 3.08 -13.58 -3.51
CA THR A 255 2.82 -14.97 -3.91
C THR A 255 2.43 -15.12 -5.39
N GLY A 256 2.29 -14.00 -6.10
CA GLY A 256 1.81 -13.93 -7.48
C GLY A 256 0.40 -14.47 -7.65
N TYR A 257 -0.41 -14.36 -6.60
CA TYR A 257 -1.84 -14.66 -6.62
C TYR A 257 -2.61 -13.51 -7.30
N CYS A 258 -2.23 -13.27 -8.55
CA CYS A 258 -2.66 -12.18 -9.40
C CYS A 258 -2.53 -12.58 -10.87
N THR A 259 -3.33 -11.94 -11.72
CA THR A 259 -3.37 -12.16 -13.16
C THR A 259 -2.72 -10.99 -13.89
N LEU A 260 -1.62 -11.25 -14.59
CA LEU A 260 -1.04 -10.27 -15.51
C LEU A 260 -2.08 -9.85 -16.54
N TYR A 261 -2.23 -8.52 -16.67
CA TYR A 261 -3.21 -7.86 -17.53
C TYR A 261 -4.68 -8.12 -17.16
N GLY A 262 -4.92 -8.73 -16.00
CA GLY A 262 -6.23 -8.87 -15.38
C GLY A 262 -6.41 -7.88 -14.23
N ASP A 263 -6.40 -8.38 -13.00
CA ASP A 263 -6.45 -7.56 -11.78
C ASP A 263 -5.26 -6.58 -11.64
N MET A 264 -4.15 -6.85 -12.33
CA MET A 264 -3.00 -5.94 -12.41
C MET A 264 -3.16 -4.82 -13.45
N ALA A 265 -4.22 -4.82 -14.26
CA ALA A 265 -4.43 -3.80 -15.29
C ALA A 265 -4.92 -2.48 -14.67
N GLY A 266 -4.01 -1.53 -14.51
CA GLY A 266 -4.35 -0.17 -14.13
C GLY A 266 -3.14 0.76 -14.03
N GLY A 267 -3.39 2.00 -13.64
CA GLY A 267 -2.37 3.05 -13.59
C GLY A 267 -1.72 3.23 -12.23
N PHE A 268 -2.39 2.84 -11.13
CA PHE A 268 -1.87 3.02 -9.78
C PHE A 268 -2.36 1.93 -8.82
N ALA A 269 -1.42 1.27 -8.12
CA ALA A 269 -1.68 0.15 -7.23
C ALA A 269 -1.70 0.59 -5.76
N VAL A 270 -2.85 1.08 -5.31
CA VAL A 270 -3.01 1.81 -4.04
C VAL A 270 -2.50 1.00 -2.85
N ILE A 271 -2.84 -0.28 -2.77
CA ILE A 271 -2.54 -1.12 -1.61
C ILE A 271 -1.43 -2.15 -1.88
N LYS A 272 -0.59 -1.92 -2.90
CA LYS A 272 0.49 -2.84 -3.32
C LYS A 272 1.47 -3.20 -2.21
N ASP A 273 1.66 -2.31 -1.23
CA ASP A 273 2.56 -2.50 -0.09
C ASP A 273 1.79 -2.68 1.24
N VAL A 274 0.51 -3.06 1.18
CA VAL A 274 -0.32 -3.38 2.35
C VAL A 274 -0.52 -4.89 2.41
N THR A 275 -0.13 -5.55 3.48
CA THR A 275 -0.39 -6.99 3.67
C THR A 275 -1.88 -7.26 3.86
N LYS A 276 -2.36 -8.48 3.55
CA LYS A 276 -3.78 -8.84 3.71
C LYS A 276 -4.27 -8.64 5.14
N THR A 277 -3.46 -9.02 6.12
CA THR A 277 -3.72 -8.78 7.55
C THR A 277 -3.92 -7.30 7.85
N LEU A 278 -3.09 -6.42 7.29
CA LEU A 278 -3.24 -4.97 7.43
C LEU A 278 -4.46 -4.44 6.67
N VAL A 279 -4.83 -5.00 5.51
CA VAL A 279 -6.07 -4.68 4.79
C VAL A 279 -7.29 -4.83 5.72
N TYR A 280 -7.43 -5.99 6.38
CA TYR A 280 -8.53 -6.21 7.33
C TYR A 280 -8.49 -5.23 8.51
N ARG A 281 -7.30 -4.96 9.07
CA ARG A 281 -7.13 -3.99 10.16
C ARG A 281 -7.57 -2.58 9.75
N LEU A 282 -7.16 -2.12 8.57
CA LEU A 282 -7.53 -0.79 8.05
C LEU A 282 -9.02 -0.67 7.78
N CYS A 283 -9.65 -1.70 7.23
CA CYS A 283 -11.10 -1.71 7.02
C CYS A 283 -11.88 -1.60 8.35
N ARG A 284 -11.48 -2.39 9.35
CA ARG A 284 -12.08 -2.34 10.71
C ARG A 284 -11.86 -0.98 11.35
N TRP A 285 -10.63 -0.46 11.27
CA TRP A 285 -10.28 0.86 11.78
C TRP A 285 -11.14 1.96 11.14
N LYS A 286 -11.30 1.94 9.80
CA LYS A 286 -12.12 2.92 9.07
C LYS A 286 -13.58 2.89 9.52
N ASN A 287 -14.19 1.70 9.63
CA ASN A 287 -15.55 1.57 10.11
C ASN A 287 -15.73 2.11 11.55
N ALA A 288 -14.69 1.99 12.39
CA ALA A 288 -14.71 2.52 13.76
C ALA A 288 -14.59 4.06 13.84
N GLN A 289 -14.24 4.77 12.76
CA GLN A 289 -14.10 6.23 12.76
C GLN A 289 -15.43 7.00 12.67
N GLY A 290 -16.58 6.31 12.70
CA GLY A 290 -17.89 6.93 12.75
C GLY A 290 -18.95 6.12 12.01
N ARG A 291 -19.02 6.26 10.68
CA ARG A 291 -20.00 5.55 9.85
C ARG A 291 -19.38 4.27 9.27
N GLU A 292 -20.08 3.15 9.44
CA GLU A 292 -19.78 1.91 8.74
C GLU A 292 -19.94 2.11 7.22
N VAL A 293 -18.83 2.16 6.50
CA VAL A 293 -18.80 2.30 5.04
C VAL A 293 -18.55 0.97 4.35
N ILE A 294 -17.75 0.09 4.96
CA ILE A 294 -17.44 -1.25 4.44
C ILE A 294 -18.40 -2.25 5.12
N PRO A 295 -19.26 -2.96 4.37
CA PRO A 295 -20.16 -3.95 4.95
C PRO A 295 -19.44 -5.03 5.76
N GLU A 296 -19.90 -5.32 6.97
CA GLU A 296 -19.27 -6.29 7.89
C GLU A 296 -19.10 -7.70 7.28
N ARG A 297 -20.01 -8.10 6.39
CA ARG A 297 -19.92 -9.39 5.68
C ARG A 297 -18.68 -9.49 4.78
N ILE A 298 -18.18 -8.37 4.24
CA ILE A 298 -16.92 -8.32 3.49
C ILE A 298 -15.72 -8.66 4.42
N LEU A 299 -15.82 -8.33 5.71
CA LEU A 299 -14.74 -8.52 6.70
C LEU A 299 -14.73 -9.90 7.36
N THR A 300 -15.84 -10.62 7.29
CA THR A 300 -16.04 -11.91 7.97
C THR A 300 -16.05 -13.09 7.02
N ARG A 301 -16.30 -12.87 5.73
CA ARG A 301 -16.25 -13.94 4.71
C ARG A 301 -14.81 -14.37 4.41
N ALA A 302 -14.65 -15.61 3.99
CA ALA A 302 -13.38 -16.11 3.48
C ALA A 302 -12.96 -15.34 2.21
N PRO A 303 -11.68 -15.02 2.06
CA PRO A 303 -11.17 -14.34 0.87
C PRO A 303 -11.19 -15.28 -0.34
N SER A 304 -11.61 -14.74 -1.49
CA SER A 304 -11.80 -15.48 -2.75
C SER A 304 -11.80 -14.53 -3.95
N ALA A 305 -11.30 -15.03 -5.09
CA ALA A 305 -11.36 -14.36 -6.39
C ALA A 305 -12.65 -14.67 -7.20
N GLU A 306 -13.45 -15.65 -6.77
CA GLU A 306 -14.71 -16.08 -7.41
C GLU A 306 -14.59 -16.35 -8.92
N LEU A 307 -13.50 -17.00 -9.33
CA LEU A 307 -13.22 -17.37 -10.72
C LEU A 307 -13.71 -18.78 -11.08
N ARG A 308 -13.95 -19.62 -10.07
CA ARG A 308 -14.59 -20.94 -10.18
C ARG A 308 -15.46 -21.23 -8.95
N ALA A 309 -16.26 -22.30 -9.02
CA ALA A 309 -17.12 -22.72 -7.91
C ALA A 309 -16.31 -23.05 -6.64
N ASP A 310 -16.84 -22.65 -5.48
CA ASP A 310 -16.33 -22.92 -4.13
C ASP A 310 -14.85 -22.56 -3.92
N GLN A 311 -14.34 -21.58 -4.67
CA GLN A 311 -12.95 -21.15 -4.60
C GLN A 311 -12.64 -20.41 -3.30
N THR A 312 -11.52 -20.74 -2.66
CA THR A 312 -10.93 -19.92 -1.59
C THR A 312 -9.43 -19.72 -1.83
N ASP A 313 -8.87 -18.64 -1.30
CA ASP A 313 -7.43 -18.37 -1.44
C ASP A 313 -6.57 -19.44 -0.73
N GLN A 314 -7.12 -20.09 0.29
CA GLN A 314 -6.48 -21.19 1.03
C GLN A 314 -6.32 -22.47 0.21
N ASP A 315 -6.99 -22.59 -0.94
CA ASP A 315 -6.76 -23.69 -1.89
C ASP A 315 -5.30 -23.68 -2.40
N SER A 316 -4.65 -22.50 -2.42
CA SER A 316 -3.33 -22.27 -3.00
C SER A 316 -2.32 -21.59 -2.08
N LEU A 317 -2.73 -21.09 -0.92
CA LEU A 317 -1.89 -20.32 0.00
C LEU A 317 -2.06 -20.81 1.46
N PRO A 318 -1.03 -20.69 2.30
CA PRO A 318 -1.22 -20.76 3.75
C PRO A 318 -2.21 -19.68 4.24
N PRO A 319 -2.77 -19.81 5.45
CA PRO A 319 -3.52 -18.74 6.09
C PRO A 319 -2.76 -17.40 6.07
N TYR A 320 -3.48 -16.30 5.84
CA TYR A 320 -2.84 -14.99 5.62
C TYR A 320 -2.04 -14.47 6.80
N ASP A 321 -2.42 -14.80 8.03
CA ASP A 321 -1.64 -14.48 9.23
C ASP A 321 -0.26 -15.16 9.23
N VAL A 322 -0.21 -16.44 8.81
CA VAL A 322 1.04 -17.19 8.65
C VAL A 322 1.84 -16.66 7.46
N LEU A 323 1.19 -16.48 6.30
CA LEU A 323 1.81 -16.00 5.07
C LEU A 323 2.43 -14.61 5.26
N ASP A 324 1.68 -13.67 5.85
CA ASP A 324 2.13 -12.30 6.03
C ASP A 324 3.28 -12.22 7.03
N ALA A 325 3.26 -13.03 8.09
CA ALA A 325 4.37 -13.09 9.04
C ALA A 325 5.64 -13.64 8.39
N ILE A 326 5.56 -14.72 7.62
CA ILE A 326 6.69 -15.24 6.84
C ILE A 326 7.18 -14.18 5.84
N LEU A 327 6.26 -13.45 5.19
CA LEU A 327 6.61 -12.38 4.26
C LEU A 327 7.41 -11.28 4.94
N VAL A 328 7.00 -10.82 6.12
CA VAL A 328 7.75 -9.79 6.88
C VAL A 328 9.16 -10.29 7.20
N HIS A 329 9.29 -11.48 7.79
CA HIS A 329 10.60 -12.02 8.15
C HIS A 329 11.52 -12.20 6.93
N TYR A 330 11.00 -12.77 5.84
CA TYR A 330 11.81 -13.08 4.67
C TYR A 330 12.10 -11.84 3.81
N MET A 331 11.05 -11.09 3.48
CA MET A 331 11.10 -10.02 2.48
C MET A 331 11.41 -8.67 3.09
N GLU A 332 10.97 -8.38 4.31
CA GLU A 332 11.21 -7.08 4.92
C GLU A 332 12.47 -7.07 5.79
N ASP A 333 12.73 -8.17 6.51
CA ASP A 333 13.82 -8.26 7.49
C ASP A 333 15.05 -9.06 7.01
N ASP A 334 15.06 -9.54 5.76
CA ASP A 334 16.16 -10.31 5.15
C ASP A 334 16.57 -11.57 5.96
N GLN A 335 15.63 -12.18 6.69
CA GLN A 335 15.91 -13.39 7.46
C GLN A 335 16.01 -14.62 6.55
N SER A 336 16.96 -15.50 6.87
CA SER A 336 17.14 -16.80 6.23
C SER A 336 15.99 -17.77 6.53
N ILE A 337 15.81 -18.77 5.68
CA ILE A 337 14.80 -19.82 5.87
C ILE A 337 14.98 -20.50 7.23
N GLU A 338 16.22 -20.76 7.63
CA GLU A 338 16.57 -21.37 8.91
C GLU A 338 16.14 -20.51 10.10
N GLN A 339 16.35 -19.19 10.02
CA GLN A 339 15.91 -18.26 11.05
C GLN A 339 14.39 -18.23 11.18
N ILE A 340 13.67 -18.26 10.05
CA ILE A 340 12.20 -18.25 10.04
C ILE A 340 11.67 -19.57 10.62
N VAL A 341 12.22 -20.71 10.23
CA VAL A 341 11.83 -22.01 10.83
C VAL A 341 12.15 -22.04 12.33
N ALA A 342 13.31 -21.52 12.75
CA ALA A 342 13.67 -21.41 14.16
C ALA A 342 12.76 -20.47 14.96
N ALA A 343 12.13 -19.48 14.30
CA ALA A 343 11.10 -18.62 14.89
C ALA A 343 9.74 -19.32 15.08
N GLY A 344 9.59 -20.57 14.65
CA GLY A 344 8.42 -21.42 14.92
C GLY A 344 7.48 -21.62 13.74
N PHE A 345 7.82 -21.14 12.54
CA PHE A 345 7.03 -21.38 11.34
C PHE A 345 7.26 -22.78 10.77
N ALA A 346 6.20 -23.41 10.23
CA ALA A 346 6.32 -24.72 9.62
C ALA A 346 7.20 -24.67 8.37
N ALA A 347 8.20 -25.55 8.28
CA ALA A 347 9.15 -25.57 7.16
C ALA A 347 8.47 -25.65 5.79
N ALA A 348 7.37 -26.40 5.68
CA ALA A 348 6.59 -26.52 4.45
C ALA A 348 5.97 -25.18 4.01
N ASP A 349 5.49 -24.35 4.95
CA ASP A 349 4.93 -23.04 4.65
C ASP A 349 6.02 -22.05 4.25
N VAL A 350 7.16 -22.06 4.96
CA VAL A 350 8.32 -21.20 4.64
C VAL A 350 8.85 -21.53 3.24
N GLU A 351 9.06 -22.81 2.94
CA GLU A 351 9.50 -23.25 1.60
C GLU A 351 8.49 -22.85 0.52
N ARG A 352 7.20 -23.05 0.78
CA ARG A 352 6.13 -22.68 -0.17
C ARG A 352 6.11 -21.18 -0.45
N VAL A 353 6.11 -20.35 0.58
CA VAL A 353 6.03 -18.88 0.45
C VAL A 353 7.29 -18.34 -0.23
N THR A 354 8.48 -18.73 0.20
CA THR A 354 9.74 -18.27 -0.40
C THR A 354 9.87 -18.69 -1.87
N ARG A 355 9.43 -19.92 -2.21
CA ARG A 355 9.33 -20.37 -3.61
C ARG A 355 8.38 -19.51 -4.41
N LEU A 356 7.19 -19.22 -3.89
CA LEU A 356 6.18 -18.39 -4.55
C LEU A 356 6.68 -16.96 -4.76
N ILE A 357 7.38 -16.37 -3.77
CA ILE A 357 8.05 -15.08 -3.92
C ILE A 357 9.00 -15.14 -5.11
N LYS A 358 9.92 -16.10 -5.13
CA LYS A 358 10.91 -16.21 -6.20
C LYS A 358 10.28 -16.36 -7.60
N VAL A 359 9.36 -17.30 -7.80
CA VAL A 359 8.84 -17.62 -9.15
C VAL A 359 7.96 -16.52 -9.74
N ASN A 360 7.41 -15.63 -8.90
CA ASN A 360 6.51 -14.56 -9.34
C ASN A 360 7.21 -13.20 -9.53
N GLU A 361 8.55 -13.17 -9.52
CA GLU A 361 9.32 -11.95 -9.81
C GLU A 361 8.94 -11.32 -11.15
N TYR A 362 8.69 -12.14 -12.18
CA TYR A 362 8.31 -11.65 -13.51
C TYR A 362 6.95 -10.92 -13.52
N LYS A 363 6.01 -11.32 -12.65
CA LYS A 363 4.71 -10.63 -12.52
C LYS A 363 4.91 -9.27 -11.86
N ARG A 364 5.60 -9.25 -10.72
CA ARG A 364 5.84 -8.02 -9.94
C ARG A 364 6.56 -6.94 -10.73
N ARG A 365 7.48 -7.31 -11.62
CA ARG A 365 8.19 -6.38 -12.52
C ARG A 365 7.28 -5.63 -13.50
N GLN A 366 6.04 -6.10 -13.70
CA GLN A 366 5.03 -5.46 -14.53
C GLN A 366 3.87 -4.89 -13.72
N ALA A 367 3.91 -5.00 -12.38
CA ALA A 367 2.90 -4.41 -11.53
C ALA A 367 2.97 -2.87 -11.62
N PRO A 368 1.83 -2.17 -11.61
CA PRO A 368 1.81 -0.72 -11.57
C PRO A 368 2.62 -0.16 -10.39
N VAL A 369 3.01 1.10 -10.50
CA VAL A 369 3.54 1.86 -9.36
C VAL A 369 2.45 1.95 -8.29
N GLY A 370 2.84 1.89 -7.02
CA GLY A 370 1.94 1.84 -5.88
C GLY A 370 2.60 2.42 -4.65
N ILE A 371 1.79 2.72 -3.64
CA ILE A 371 2.24 3.45 -2.44
C ILE A 371 3.03 2.50 -1.55
N ARG A 372 4.27 2.88 -1.22
CA ARG A 372 5.12 2.23 -0.21
C ARG A 372 4.77 2.76 1.17
N ILE A 373 4.53 1.85 2.11
CA ILE A 373 4.28 2.17 3.52
C ILE A 373 5.12 1.32 4.48
N THR A 374 5.88 0.34 4.01
CA THR A 374 6.84 -0.41 4.84
C THR A 374 8.28 -0.04 4.53
N HIS A 375 9.22 -0.44 5.41
CA HIS A 375 10.64 -0.12 5.22
C HIS A 375 11.24 -0.83 4.02
N ARG A 376 10.60 -1.88 3.49
CA ARG A 376 11.01 -2.57 2.27
C ARG A 376 9.80 -3.04 1.44
N ALA A 377 9.62 -2.41 0.27
CA ALA A 377 8.51 -2.70 -0.64
C ALA A 377 8.95 -3.48 -1.89
N PHE A 378 7.98 -4.09 -2.59
CA PHE A 378 8.17 -4.63 -3.94
C PHE A 378 8.22 -3.50 -5.00
N GLY A 379 9.22 -2.64 -4.86
CA GLY A 379 9.49 -1.47 -5.69
C GLY A 379 11.00 -1.29 -5.85
N ARG A 380 11.50 -0.08 -5.61
CA ARG A 380 12.96 0.19 -5.70
C ARG A 380 13.80 -0.55 -4.67
N ASP A 381 13.21 -1.00 -3.56
CA ASP A 381 13.92 -1.71 -2.48
C ASP A 381 14.11 -3.22 -2.76
N TRP A 382 13.34 -3.78 -3.71
CA TRP A 382 13.39 -5.20 -4.08
C TRP A 382 13.94 -5.39 -5.49
N ARG A 383 15.23 -5.71 -5.59
CA ARG A 383 15.95 -5.82 -6.87
C ARG A 383 16.47 -7.24 -7.12
N TYR A 384 15.56 -8.17 -7.37
CA TYR A 384 15.91 -9.57 -7.63
C TYR A 384 15.87 -9.93 -9.13
N PRO A 385 16.73 -10.85 -9.59
CA PRO A 385 16.70 -11.30 -10.99
C PRO A 385 15.48 -12.18 -11.26
N ILE A 386 14.84 -11.97 -12.43
CA ILE A 386 13.80 -12.89 -12.94
C ILE A 386 14.44 -14.25 -13.27
N THR A 387 15.55 -14.24 -14.01
CA THR A 387 16.27 -15.45 -14.39
C THR A 387 17.14 -15.91 -13.22
N SER A 388 16.63 -16.84 -12.40
CA SER A 388 17.34 -17.32 -11.22
C SER A 388 17.13 -18.82 -10.98
N LYS A 389 18.25 -19.57 -10.94
CA LYS A 389 18.28 -20.97 -10.47
C LYS A 389 18.70 -21.10 -8.99
N PHE A 390 18.98 -20.00 -8.30
CA PHE A 390 19.33 -20.02 -6.88
C PHE A 390 18.24 -20.72 -6.07
N ARG A 391 18.59 -21.76 -5.32
CA ARG A 391 17.70 -22.41 -4.35
C ARG A 391 18.21 -21.97 -2.99
N ALA A 392 17.38 -21.20 -2.29
CA ALA A 392 17.66 -20.74 -0.93
C ALA A 392 17.70 -21.94 0.02
#